data_AF-A0A7S3Q6W1-F1
#
_entry.id   AF-A0A7S3Q6W1-F1
#
_cell.length_a   1.000
_cell.length_b   1.000
_cell.length_c   1.000
_cell.angle_alpha   90.00
_cell.angle_beta   90.00
_cell.angle_gamma   90.00
#
_symmetry.space_group_name_H-M   'P 1'
#
loop_
_entity.id
_entity.type
_entity.pdbx_description
1 polymer ?
#
loop_
_entity_poly.entity_id
_entity_poly.type
_entity_poly.pdbx_seq_one_letter_code
_entity_poly.pdbx_strand_id
1 'polypeptide(L)'
;ESLRLLILPNDIHLDNVYEIIEETAIYDIAENAGVEYAEEEDGGVTEESERRVKEWLIHHMDNSPFHKLCYNSSITTKHINDYLNEHGNDSARAIDTIHGMTPLHVLSMNPHSPADAIAALLDIDVEVVFRLDGQGKTSLDYARDYNVGGLVALVNGLCNHRNA
;
A
#
# COMPACT_ATOMS: atom_id res chain seq x y z
N GLU A 1 9.70 5.51 15.77
CA GLU A 1 8.93 6.06 14.64
C GLU A 1 8.28 4.87 13.93
N SER A 2 7.01 4.97 13.54
CA SER A 2 6.31 3.86 12.87
C SER A 2 6.84 3.73 11.44
N LEU A 3 7.26 2.53 11.04
CA LEU A 3 7.70 2.25 9.67
C LEU A 3 6.61 2.71 8.70
N ARG A 4 6.96 3.70 7.86
CA ARG A 4 6.16 4.06 6.69
C ARG A 4 6.17 2.83 5.80
N LEU A 5 4.99 2.39 5.35
CA LEU A 5 4.81 1.22 4.50
C LEU A 5 5.95 1.10 3.48
N LEU A 6 6.78 0.07 3.64
CA LEU A 6 7.91 -0.18 2.75
C LEU A 6 7.38 -0.96 1.54
N ILE A 7 6.51 -0.35 0.76
CA ILE A 7 6.09 -0.92 -0.52
C ILE A 7 7.21 -0.61 -1.52
N LEU A 8 7.97 -1.64 -1.87
CA LEU A 8 9.00 -1.54 -2.90
C LEU A 8 8.32 -1.39 -4.28
N PRO A 9 8.65 -0.33 -5.06
CA PRO A 9 8.26 -0.23 -6.46
C PRO A 9 8.66 -1.50 -7.24
N ASN A 10 7.83 -1.89 -8.22
CA ASN A 10 8.03 -3.10 -9.04
C ASN A 10 9.36 -3.13 -9.82
N ASP A 11 10.01 -1.97 -9.97
CA ASP A 11 11.24 -1.74 -10.71
C ASP A 11 12.50 -1.65 -9.83
N ILE A 12 12.35 -1.80 -8.51
CA ILE A 12 13.52 -1.86 -7.62
C ILE A 12 14.20 -3.23 -7.72
N HIS A 13 15.45 -3.22 -8.16
CA HIS A 13 16.37 -4.33 -7.98
C HIS A 13 16.65 -4.52 -6.50
N LEU A 14 16.29 -5.69 -5.95
CA LEU A 14 16.44 -6.01 -4.52
C LEU A 14 17.89 -5.94 -4.03
N ASP A 15 18.87 -6.14 -4.93
CA ASP A 15 20.29 -5.96 -4.63
C ASP A 15 20.61 -4.51 -4.22
N ASN A 16 19.84 -3.53 -4.71
CA ASN A 16 19.95 -2.12 -4.34
C ASN A 16 19.10 -1.75 -3.12
N VAL A 17 18.13 -2.60 -2.73
CA VAL A 17 17.34 -2.42 -1.50
C VAL A 17 18.22 -2.63 -0.28
N TYR A 18 19.21 -3.52 -0.38
CA TYR A 18 20.12 -3.84 0.70
C TYR A 18 21.07 -2.69 1.08
N GLU A 19 21.46 -1.85 0.12
CA GLU A 19 22.21 -0.62 0.43
C GLU A 19 21.35 0.42 1.16
N ILE A 20 20.02 0.27 1.14
CA ILE A 20 19.05 1.23 1.66
C ILE A 20 18.41 0.76 2.97
N ILE A 21 18.22 -0.55 3.16
CA ILE A 21 17.71 -1.15 4.39
C ILE A 21 18.89 -1.36 5.34
N GLU A 22 19.05 -0.47 6.33
CA GLU A 22 19.97 -0.69 7.44
C GLU A 22 19.64 -2.01 8.15
N GLU A 23 20.62 -2.74 8.69
CA GLU A 23 20.40 -4.00 9.45
C GLU A 23 19.33 -3.85 10.54
N THR A 24 19.23 -2.65 11.13
CA THR A 24 18.20 -2.27 12.11
C THR A 24 16.78 -2.31 11.56
N ALA A 25 16.58 -1.97 10.28
CA ALA A 25 15.28 -2.01 9.62
C ALA A 25 14.83 -3.44 9.30
N ILE A 26 15.74 -4.42 9.23
CA ILE A 26 15.38 -5.83 9.04
C ILE A 26 14.60 -6.37 10.23
N TYR A 27 15.00 -6.00 11.46
CA TYR A 27 14.29 -6.38 12.68
C TYR A 27 12.86 -5.87 12.70
N ASP A 28 12.69 -4.58 12.43
CA ASP A 28 11.36 -3.98 12.43
C ASP A 28 10.49 -4.57 11.31
N ILE A 29 11.06 -4.90 10.14
CA ILE A 29 10.33 -5.55 9.05
C ILE A 29 9.92 -6.97 9.48
N ALA A 30 10.83 -7.75 10.07
CA ALA A 30 10.54 -9.12 10.50
C ALA A 30 9.42 -9.15 11.56
N GLU A 31 9.50 -8.27 12.56
CA GLU A 31 8.49 -8.15 13.60
C GLU A 31 7.12 -7.77 13.02
N ASN A 32 7.07 -6.74 12.16
CA ASN A 32 5.82 -6.30 11.52
C ASN A 32 5.26 -7.32 10.51
N ALA A 33 6.14 -8.08 9.87
CA ALA A 33 5.78 -9.12 8.91
C ALA A 33 5.33 -10.43 9.60
N GLY A 34 5.51 -10.55 10.92
CA GLY A 34 5.32 -11.82 11.64
C GLY A 34 6.29 -12.91 11.17
N VAL A 35 7.43 -12.52 10.59
CA VAL A 35 8.49 -13.42 10.16
C VAL A 35 9.36 -13.72 11.37
N GLU A 36 9.40 -14.99 11.74
CA GLU A 36 10.28 -15.44 12.83
C GLU A 36 11.74 -15.17 12.48
N TYR A 37 12.43 -14.51 13.42
CA TYR A 37 13.82 -14.08 13.29
C TYR A 37 14.65 -14.67 14.43
N ALA A 38 15.93 -14.92 14.14
CA ALA A 38 16.91 -15.39 15.11
C ALA A 38 18.15 -14.49 15.08
N GLU A 39 18.59 -14.07 16.26
CA GLU A 39 19.80 -13.29 16.49
C GLU A 39 21.02 -14.22 16.62
N GLU A 40 22.15 -13.82 16.04
CA GLU A 40 23.44 -14.44 16.29
C GLU A 40 24.03 -13.99 17.64
N GLU A 41 25.00 -14.74 18.17
CA GLU A 41 25.61 -14.46 19.49
C GLU A 41 26.31 -13.08 19.55
N ASP A 42 26.66 -12.49 18.40
CA ASP A 42 27.26 -11.16 18.28
C ASP A 42 26.23 -10.03 18.07
N GLY A 43 24.94 -10.36 18.07
CA GLY A 43 23.85 -9.42 17.82
C GLY A 43 23.56 -9.18 16.34
N GLY A 44 24.17 -9.95 15.42
CA GLY A 44 23.87 -9.93 13.99
C GLY A 44 22.57 -10.68 13.63
N VAL A 45 22.04 -10.39 12.45
CA VAL A 45 20.90 -11.14 11.87
C VAL A 45 21.43 -12.38 11.16
N THR A 46 20.86 -13.54 11.47
CA THR A 46 21.21 -14.79 10.75
C THR A 46 20.89 -14.71 9.25
N GLU A 47 21.75 -15.29 8.39
CA GLU A 47 21.52 -15.38 6.93
C GLU A 47 20.12 -15.94 6.58
N GLU A 48 19.63 -16.88 7.38
CA GLU A 48 18.29 -17.47 7.21
C GLU A 48 17.16 -16.48 7.51
N SER A 49 17.31 -15.65 8.55
CA SER A 49 16.33 -14.60 8.86
C SER A 49 16.30 -13.54 7.77
N GLU A 50 17.46 -13.14 7.26
CA GLU A 50 17.55 -12.24 6.11
C GLU A 50 16.86 -12.83 4.87
N ARG A 51 17.10 -14.11 4.57
CA ARG A 51 16.46 -14.81 3.45
C ARG A 51 14.94 -14.78 3.58
N ARG A 52 14.40 -15.04 4.77
CA ARG A 52 12.95 -15.01 5.02
C ARG A 52 12.35 -13.62 4.88
N VAL A 53 13.03 -12.58 5.38
CA VAL A 53 12.60 -11.18 5.19
C VAL A 53 12.63 -10.79 3.71
N LYS A 54 13.65 -11.22 2.95
CA LYS A 54 13.72 -11.01 1.50
C LYS A 54 12.54 -11.67 0.78
N GLU A 55 12.26 -12.93 1.08
CA GLU A 55 11.11 -13.65 0.51
C GLU A 55 9.80 -12.94 0.84
N TRP A 56 9.64 -12.47 2.08
CA TRP A 56 8.46 -11.69 2.46
C TRP A 56 8.37 -10.39 1.67
N LEU A 57 9.44 -9.59 1.60
CA LEU A 57 9.46 -8.34 0.83
C LEU A 57 9.09 -8.55 -0.64
N ILE A 58 9.50 -9.67 -1.24
CA ILE A 58 9.13 -10.02 -2.62
C ILE A 58 7.65 -10.38 -2.74
N HIS A 59 7.14 -11.22 -1.85
CA HIS A 59 5.88 -11.94 -2.04
C HIS A 59 4.69 -11.38 -1.26
N HIS A 60 4.90 -10.46 -0.30
CA HIS A 60 3.85 -10.05 0.64
C HIS A 60 2.62 -9.40 -0.03
N MET A 61 2.76 -8.81 -1.22
CA MET A 61 1.64 -8.27 -2.00
C MET A 61 1.12 -9.20 -3.11
N ASP A 62 1.64 -10.42 -3.26
CA ASP A 62 1.23 -11.32 -4.36
C ASP A 62 -0.25 -11.73 -4.26
N ASN A 63 -0.78 -11.76 -3.03
CA ASN A 63 -2.20 -12.03 -2.78
C ASN A 63 -3.08 -10.77 -2.88
N SER A 64 -2.52 -9.62 -3.22
CA SER A 64 -3.22 -8.33 -3.34
C SER A 64 -2.85 -7.60 -4.64
N PRO A 65 -3.10 -8.23 -5.81
CA PRO A 65 -2.70 -7.69 -7.12
C PRO A 65 -3.28 -6.30 -7.41
N PHE A 66 -4.49 -6.00 -6.92
CA PHE A 66 -5.07 -4.68 -7.12
C PHE A 66 -4.39 -3.59 -6.29
N HIS A 67 -3.99 -3.89 -5.04
CA HIS A 67 -3.18 -2.99 -4.21
C HIS A 67 -1.82 -2.72 -4.86
N LYS A 68 -1.17 -3.78 -5.37
CA LYS A 68 0.08 -3.67 -6.13
C LYS A 68 -0.06 -2.79 -7.37
N LEU A 69 -1.18 -2.91 -8.08
CA LEU A 69 -1.50 -2.03 -9.20
C LEU A 69 -1.65 -0.56 -8.74
N CYS A 70 -2.40 -0.32 -7.65
CA CYS A 70 -2.63 1.02 -7.11
C CYS A 70 -1.36 1.74 -6.64
N TYR A 71 -0.33 0.98 -6.23
CA TYR A 71 0.96 1.55 -5.86
C TYR A 71 1.89 1.83 -7.06
N ASN A 72 1.55 1.35 -8.26
CA ASN A 72 2.39 1.53 -9.43
C ASN A 72 2.56 3.03 -9.75
N SER A 73 3.78 3.49 -9.98
CA SER A 73 4.10 4.89 -10.32
C SER A 73 3.51 5.33 -11.67
N SER A 74 3.24 4.37 -12.57
CA SER A 74 2.60 4.57 -13.87
C SER A 74 1.10 4.23 -13.85
N ILE A 75 0.47 4.23 -12.67
CA ILE A 75 -0.96 3.97 -12.55
C ILE A 75 -1.77 5.02 -13.32
N THR A 76 -2.85 4.57 -13.96
CA THR A 76 -3.79 5.44 -14.66
C THR A 76 -5.22 5.01 -14.32
N THR A 77 -6.18 5.90 -14.54
CA THR A 77 -7.62 5.60 -14.41
C THR A 77 -8.03 4.42 -15.29
N LYS A 78 -7.41 4.28 -16.47
CA LYS A 78 -7.66 3.14 -17.35
C LYS A 78 -7.26 1.82 -16.69
N HIS A 79 -6.09 1.75 -16.04
CA HIS A 79 -5.65 0.55 -15.34
C HIS A 79 -6.64 0.15 -14.22
N ILE A 80 -7.14 1.12 -13.45
CA ILE A 80 -8.15 0.88 -12.41
C ILE A 80 -9.43 0.30 -13.02
N ASN A 81 -9.96 0.95 -14.06
CA ASN A 81 -11.19 0.52 -14.71
C ASN A 81 -11.05 -0.86 -15.38
N ASP A 82 -9.94 -1.11 -16.06
CA ASP A 82 -9.67 -2.41 -16.71
C ASP A 82 -9.66 -3.53 -15.66
N TYR A 83 -8.98 -3.32 -14.52
CA TYR A 83 -8.94 -4.30 -13.44
C TYR A 83 -10.32 -4.56 -12.82
N LEU A 84 -11.08 -3.50 -12.53
CA LEU A 84 -12.43 -3.62 -11.97
C LEU A 84 -13.41 -4.30 -12.94
N ASN A 85 -13.26 -4.09 -14.24
CA ASN A 85 -14.06 -4.77 -15.26
C ASN A 85 -13.75 -6.27 -15.33
N GLU A 86 -12.47 -6.66 -15.16
CA GLU A 86 -12.04 -8.05 -15.21
C GLU A 86 -12.37 -8.83 -13.92
N HIS A 87 -12.20 -8.19 -12.76
CA HIS A 87 -12.27 -8.84 -11.45
C HIS A 87 -13.50 -8.45 -10.60
N GLY A 88 -14.30 -7.50 -11.08
CA GLY A 88 -15.50 -7.01 -10.41
C GLY A 88 -15.25 -5.91 -9.39
N ASN A 89 -16.29 -5.09 -9.16
CA ASN A 89 -16.27 -3.92 -8.28
C ASN A 89 -15.94 -4.23 -6.81
N ASP A 90 -16.19 -5.45 -6.35
CA ASP A 90 -15.84 -5.87 -4.98
C ASP A 90 -14.34 -5.82 -4.71
N SER A 91 -13.51 -5.84 -5.76
CA SER A 91 -12.06 -5.63 -5.66
C SER A 91 -11.73 -4.27 -5.02
N ALA A 92 -12.55 -3.22 -5.21
CA ALA A 92 -12.34 -1.91 -4.59
C ALA A 92 -12.45 -1.94 -3.05
N ARG A 93 -13.12 -2.97 -2.49
CA ARG A 93 -13.33 -3.15 -1.05
C ARG A 93 -12.35 -4.13 -0.41
N ALA A 94 -11.51 -4.78 -1.23
CA ALA A 94 -10.54 -5.75 -0.77
C ALA A 94 -9.65 -5.14 0.32
N ILE A 95 -9.32 -5.94 1.34
CA ILE A 95 -8.46 -5.52 2.44
C ILE A 95 -7.20 -6.37 2.36
N ASP A 96 -6.03 -5.75 2.32
CA ASP A 96 -4.78 -6.51 2.40
C ASP A 96 -4.59 -7.07 3.81
N THR A 97 -4.01 -8.25 3.92
CA THR A 97 -3.91 -8.97 5.19
C THR A 97 -2.85 -8.41 6.14
N ILE A 98 -1.98 -7.51 5.66
CA ILE A 98 -0.79 -7.08 6.39
C ILE A 98 -1.06 -5.75 7.08
N HIS A 99 -1.58 -4.79 6.33
CA HIS A 99 -1.81 -3.43 6.78
C HIS A 99 -3.28 -3.12 7.00
N GLY A 100 -4.19 -4.01 6.57
CA GLY A 100 -5.63 -3.76 6.67
C GLY A 100 -6.09 -2.62 5.74
N MET A 101 -5.31 -2.30 4.72
CA MET A 101 -5.57 -1.21 3.79
C MET A 101 -6.47 -1.68 2.66
N THR A 102 -7.29 -0.76 2.16
CA THR A 102 -8.01 -0.94 0.90
C THR A 102 -7.19 -0.42 -0.27
N PRO A 103 -7.54 -0.77 -1.53
CA PRO A 103 -6.90 -0.17 -2.69
C PRO A 103 -6.94 1.37 -2.67
N LEU A 104 -8.00 1.99 -2.11
CA LEU A 104 -8.09 3.44 -2.00
C LEU A 104 -7.06 4.03 -1.05
N HIS A 105 -6.72 3.34 0.04
CA HIS A 105 -5.64 3.77 0.93
C HIS A 105 -4.30 3.76 0.20
N VAL A 106 -4.00 2.66 -0.50
CA VAL A 106 -2.75 2.51 -1.24
C VAL A 106 -2.64 3.55 -2.35
N LEU A 107 -3.72 3.77 -3.09
CA LEU A 107 -3.80 4.77 -4.16
C LEU A 107 -3.66 6.20 -3.62
N SER A 108 -4.23 6.48 -2.44
CA SER A 108 -4.13 7.78 -1.75
C SER A 108 -2.73 8.04 -1.19
N MET A 109 -1.99 7.00 -0.83
CA MET A 109 -0.60 7.08 -0.39
C MET A 109 0.37 7.21 -1.58
N ASN A 110 -0.02 6.78 -2.78
CA ASN A 110 0.82 6.86 -3.97
C ASN A 110 0.88 8.31 -4.50
N PRO A 111 2.05 9.00 -4.41
CA PRO A 111 2.19 10.39 -4.84
C PRO A 111 2.09 10.56 -6.36
N HIS A 112 2.20 9.47 -7.13
CA HIS A 112 2.07 9.47 -8.58
C HIS A 112 0.66 9.15 -9.06
N SER A 113 -0.24 8.72 -8.16
CA SER A 113 -1.61 8.44 -8.55
C SER A 113 -2.32 9.71 -9.01
N PRO A 114 -2.91 9.71 -10.21
CA PRO A 114 -3.64 10.86 -10.68
C PRO A 114 -5.00 10.97 -9.96
N ALA A 115 -5.49 12.20 -9.84
CA ALA A 115 -6.69 12.54 -9.07
C ALA A 115 -7.96 11.83 -9.61
N ASP A 116 -8.02 11.61 -10.92
CA ASP A 116 -9.12 10.92 -11.61
C ASP A 116 -9.12 9.40 -11.33
N ALA A 117 -7.96 8.78 -11.13
CA ALA A 117 -7.90 7.38 -10.70
C ALA A 117 -8.45 7.19 -9.28
N ILE A 118 -8.16 8.15 -8.38
CA ILE A 118 -8.70 8.16 -7.02
C ILE A 118 -10.22 8.38 -7.05
N ALA A 119 -10.70 9.33 -7.86
CA ALA A 119 -12.12 9.55 -8.03
C ALA A 119 -12.85 8.32 -8.60
N ALA A 120 -12.27 7.66 -9.62
CA ALA A 120 -12.85 6.46 -10.22
C ALA A 120 -13.03 5.33 -9.21
N LEU A 121 -12.09 5.15 -8.29
CA LEU A 121 -12.18 4.14 -7.25
C LEU A 121 -13.17 4.54 -6.14
N LEU A 122 -13.24 5.84 -5.78
CA LEU A 122 -14.21 6.37 -4.82
C LEU A 122 -15.66 6.21 -5.32
N ASP A 123 -15.91 6.44 -6.61
CA ASP A 123 -17.25 6.35 -7.21
C ASP A 123 -17.84 4.92 -7.15
N ILE A 124 -17.00 3.89 -7.00
CA ILE A 124 -17.44 2.51 -6.82
C ILE A 124 -18.05 2.30 -5.44
N ASP A 125 -17.42 2.87 -4.41
CA ASP A 125 -17.88 2.80 -3.03
C ASP A 125 -17.34 3.97 -2.21
N VAL A 126 -18.20 4.95 -1.97
CA VAL A 126 -17.85 6.13 -1.18
C VAL A 126 -17.57 5.79 0.29
N GLU A 127 -18.11 4.70 0.84
CA GLU A 127 -17.93 4.35 2.26
C GLU A 127 -16.49 3.92 2.56
N VAL A 128 -15.78 3.41 1.55
CA VAL A 128 -14.38 2.95 1.69
C VAL A 128 -13.44 4.06 2.13
N VAL A 129 -13.75 5.34 1.84
CA VAL A 129 -12.92 6.48 2.24
C VAL A 129 -12.85 6.69 3.75
N PHE A 130 -13.87 6.23 4.50
CA PHE A 130 -13.95 6.34 5.95
C PHE A 130 -13.46 5.10 6.68
N ARG A 131 -13.13 4.03 5.95
CA ARG A 131 -12.60 2.81 6.55
C ARG A 131 -11.23 3.12 7.17
N LEU A 132 -11.00 2.58 8.36
CA LEU A 132 -9.72 2.63 9.05
C LEU A 132 -8.89 1.41 8.67
N ASP A 133 -7.60 1.63 8.41
CA ASP A 133 -6.62 0.55 8.26
C ASP A 133 -6.14 0.01 9.62
N GLY A 134 -5.14 -0.89 9.59
CA GLY A 134 -4.52 -1.45 10.79
C GLY A 134 -3.79 -0.42 11.67
N GLN A 135 -3.49 0.76 11.14
CA GLN A 135 -2.90 1.89 11.89
C GLN A 135 -3.97 2.87 12.41
N GLY A 136 -5.26 2.60 12.17
CA GLY A 136 -6.33 3.51 12.53
C GLY A 136 -6.37 4.78 11.67
N LYS A 137 -5.86 4.72 10.44
CA LYS A 137 -5.87 5.83 9.47
C LYS A 137 -6.86 5.59 8.34
N THR A 138 -7.42 6.67 7.82
CA THR A 138 -8.31 6.65 6.65
C THR A 138 -7.55 6.95 5.36
N SER A 139 -8.20 6.72 4.21
CA SER A 139 -7.65 7.13 2.90
C SER A 139 -7.42 8.65 2.82
N LEU A 140 -8.24 9.46 3.52
CA LEU A 140 -8.04 10.91 3.61
C LEU A 140 -6.76 11.29 4.35
N ASP A 141 -6.39 10.54 5.39
CA ASP A 141 -5.15 10.79 6.14
C ASP A 141 -3.93 10.57 5.24
N TYR A 142 -3.91 9.48 4.47
CA TYR A 142 -2.84 9.23 3.51
C TYR A 142 -2.82 10.25 2.38
N ALA A 143 -3.97 10.60 1.80
CA ALA A 143 -4.02 11.62 0.75
C ALA A 143 -3.50 12.98 1.24
N ARG A 144 -3.83 13.38 2.47
CA ARG A 144 -3.31 14.60 3.09
C ARG A 144 -1.80 14.59 3.20
N ASP A 145 -1.23 13.46 3.60
CA ASP A 145 0.19 13.36 3.93
C ASP A 145 1.06 13.12 2.68
N TYR A 146 0.51 12.50 1.62
CA TYR A 146 1.30 12.02 0.46
C TYR A 146 0.78 12.47 -0.92
N ASN A 147 -0.52 12.70 -1.11
CA ASN A 147 -1.10 13.00 -2.42
C ASN A 147 -2.19 14.08 -2.33
N VAL A 148 -1.76 15.34 -2.28
CA VAL A 148 -2.66 16.51 -2.17
C VAL A 148 -3.67 16.58 -3.33
N GLY A 149 -3.28 16.18 -4.54
CA GLY A 149 -4.20 16.10 -5.69
C GLY A 149 -5.31 15.08 -5.46
N GLY A 150 -4.94 13.92 -4.92
CA GLY A 150 -5.88 12.90 -4.45
C GLY A 150 -6.79 13.37 -3.32
N LEU A 151 -6.27 14.12 -2.35
CA LEU A 151 -7.07 14.67 -1.27
C LEU A 151 -8.19 15.57 -1.81
N VAL A 152 -7.86 16.44 -2.77
CA VAL A 152 -8.85 17.30 -3.42
C VAL A 152 -9.91 16.46 -4.15
N ALA A 153 -9.51 15.39 -4.85
CA ALA A 153 -10.46 14.48 -5.49
C ALA A 153 -11.41 13.82 -4.48
N LEU A 154 -10.88 13.30 -3.37
CA LEU A 154 -11.68 12.68 -2.31
C LEU A 154 -12.69 13.66 -1.70
N VAL A 155 -12.24 14.87 -1.34
CA VAL A 155 -13.11 15.91 -0.76
C VAL A 155 -14.19 16.32 -1.75
N ASN A 156 -13.85 16.48 -3.04
CA ASN A 156 -14.82 16.82 -4.07
C ASN A 156 -15.85 15.71 -4.27
N GLY A 157 -15.41 14.45 -4.35
CA GLY A 157 -16.30 13.29 -4.49
C GLY A 157 -17.26 13.18 -3.31
N LEU A 158 -16.76 13.33 -2.08
CA LEU A 158 -17.58 13.37 -0.86
C LEU A 158 -18.63 14.49 -0.87
N CYS A 159 -18.23 15.70 -1.30
CA CYS A 159 -19.16 16.81 -1.44
C CYS A 159 -20.26 16.52 -2.47
N ASN A 160 -19.91 15.89 -3.60
CA ASN A 160 -20.86 15.55 -4.65
C ASN A 160 -21.84 14.46 -4.23
N HIS A 161 -21.37 13.41 -3.54
CA HIS A 161 -22.24 12.33 -3.02
C HIS A 161 -23.22 12.81 -1.94
N ARG A 162 -22.84 13.81 -1.13
CA ARG A 162 -23.72 14.38 -0.11
C ARG A 162 -24.89 15.18 -0.70
N ASN A 163 -24.75 15.67 -1.95
CA ASN A 163 -25.73 16.53 -2.60
C ASN A 163 -26.65 15.79 -3.60
N ALA A 164 -26.47 14.46 -3.76
CA ALA A 164 -27.27 13.59 -4.62
C ALA A 164 -28.35 12.87 -3.79
#